data_AF-X0XT73-F1
#
_entry.id   AF-X0XT73-F1
#
_cell.length_a   1.000
_cell.length_b   1.000
_cell.length_c   1.000
_cell.angle_alpha   90.00
_cell.angle_beta   90.00
_cell.angle_gamma   90.00
#
_symmetry.space_group_name_H-M   'P 1'
#
loop_
_entity.id
_entity.type
_entity.pdbx_description
1 polymer ?
#
loop_
_entity_poly.entity_id
_entity_poly.type
_entity_poly.pdbx_seq_one_letter_code
_entity_poly.pdbx_strand_id
1 'polypeptide(L)'
;MKKNNLITKGVAFGTVILFIGLASASSINVNVSNFSTFEDTEYWALIFAVGVYYNNPWQNRPSMLEAADDLYEVLIDSPNWKTDHIRKITGAEATGQRLIKELLWLIQSADSNDMVFIYITTHGSPLKNINGMPVDLPPKDEADGADEILAMYKGFDKWYAIIWDDLLNFFLS
;
A
#
# COMPACT_ATOMS: atom_id res chain seq x y z
N MET A 1 -37.80 33.75 4.83
CA MET A 1 -36.61 33.14 4.20
C MET A 1 -35.50 33.18 5.24
N LYS A 2 -34.83 32.13 5.71
CA LYS A 2 -34.59 30.74 5.28
C LYS A 2 -34.36 29.96 6.60
N LYS A 3 -35.08 28.87 6.87
CA LYS A 3 -34.75 27.93 7.96
C LYS A 3 -33.60 27.06 7.47
N ASN A 4 -32.45 27.08 8.15
CA ASN A 4 -31.36 26.14 7.87
C ASN A 4 -31.49 24.94 8.80
N ASN A 5 -31.67 23.77 8.19
CA ASN A 5 -31.78 22.47 8.84
C ASN A 5 -30.42 22.06 9.43
N LEU A 6 -30.40 21.73 10.73
CA LEU A 6 -29.35 20.97 11.36
C LEU A 6 -29.58 19.49 11.01
N ILE A 7 -28.66 18.88 10.25
CA ILE A 7 -28.62 17.42 10.07
C ILE A 7 -27.76 16.86 11.20
N THR A 8 -28.41 16.18 12.13
CA THR A 8 -27.78 15.45 13.23
C THR A 8 -27.04 14.23 12.67
N LYS A 9 -25.72 14.14 12.88
CA LYS A 9 -24.95 12.92 12.57
C LYS A 9 -25.26 11.85 13.63
N GLY A 10 -25.91 10.76 13.22
CA GLY A 10 -26.12 9.59 14.06
C GLY A 10 -24.87 8.72 14.09
N VAL A 11 -24.46 8.30 15.29
CA VAL A 11 -23.42 7.28 15.51
C VAL A 11 -24.14 5.95 15.74
N ALA A 12 -23.84 4.94 14.94
CA ALA A 12 -24.38 3.59 15.12
C ALA A 12 -23.36 2.71 15.86
N PHE A 13 -23.74 2.18 17.03
CA PHE A 13 -23.00 1.15 17.75
C PHE A 13 -23.55 -0.22 17.35
N GLY A 14 -22.75 -1.05 16.69
CA GLY A 14 -23.09 -2.44 16.38
C GLY A 14 -22.82 -3.36 17.58
N THR A 15 -23.85 -4.05 18.06
CA THR A 15 -23.73 -5.10 19.09
C THR A 15 -23.64 -6.46 18.38
N VAL A 16 -22.63 -7.27 18.71
CA VAL A 16 -22.54 -8.67 18.28
C VAL A 16 -23.42 -9.53 19.20
N ILE A 17 -24.43 -10.19 18.65
CA ILE A 17 -25.23 -11.20 19.37
C ILE A 17 -24.89 -12.58 18.82
N LEU A 18 -24.24 -13.41 19.66
CA LEU A 18 -23.96 -14.80 19.38
C LEU A 18 -25.15 -15.67 19.83
N PHE A 19 -25.91 -16.25 18.89
CA PHE A 19 -26.96 -17.22 19.20
C PHE A 19 -26.39 -18.64 19.15
N ILE A 20 -26.28 -19.27 20.33
CA ILE A 20 -26.12 -20.71 20.47
C ILE A 20 -27.49 -21.27 20.83
N GLY A 21 -28.13 -22.05 19.96
CA GLY A 21 -29.37 -22.75 20.35
C GLY A 21 -30.25 -23.31 19.24
N LEU A 22 -30.41 -24.63 19.28
CA LEU A 22 -31.15 -25.58 18.45
C LEU A 22 -32.66 -25.29 18.19
N ALA A 23 -33.04 -25.45 16.91
CA ALA A 23 -34.31 -25.87 16.29
C ALA A 23 -35.68 -25.28 16.73
N SER A 24 -36.32 -24.59 15.77
CA SER A 24 -37.76 -24.65 15.46
C SER A 24 -37.99 -24.01 14.08
N ALA A 25 -38.36 -24.81 13.06
CA ALA A 25 -38.59 -24.34 11.71
C ALA A 25 -39.86 -23.47 11.66
N SER A 26 -39.67 -22.16 11.55
CA SER A 26 -40.70 -21.20 11.15
C SER A 26 -40.19 -20.51 9.89
N SER A 27 -40.88 -20.70 8.76
CA SER A 27 -40.53 -20.05 7.50
C SER A 27 -40.83 -18.55 7.63
N ILE A 28 -39.80 -17.75 7.85
CA ILE A 28 -39.91 -16.29 7.79
C ILE A 28 -39.86 -15.90 6.31
N ASN A 29 -40.99 -15.46 5.75
CA ASN A 29 -41.03 -14.77 4.47
C ASN A 29 -40.45 -13.36 4.65
N VAL A 30 -39.12 -13.24 4.55
CA VAL A 30 -38.45 -11.95 4.50
C VAL A 30 -38.59 -11.40 3.09
N ASN A 31 -39.42 -10.38 2.92
CA ASN A 31 -39.35 -9.51 1.75
C ASN A 31 -38.04 -8.71 1.86
N VAL A 32 -36.97 -9.25 1.26
CA VAL A 32 -35.68 -8.57 1.14
C VAL A 32 -35.87 -7.43 0.15
N SER A 33 -36.29 -6.28 0.68
CA SER A 33 -36.17 -5.01 -0.02
C SER A 33 -34.68 -4.79 -0.25
N ASN A 34 -34.29 -4.71 -1.54
CA ASN A 34 -32.94 -4.47 -2.05
C ASN A 34 -31.94 -4.03 -0.98
N PHE A 35 -31.22 -5.01 -0.44
CA PHE A 35 -30.01 -4.73 0.31
C PHE A 35 -29.12 -4.00 -0.68
N SER A 36 -28.82 -2.73 -0.41
CA SER A 36 -27.67 -2.09 -1.04
C SER A 36 -26.51 -3.03 -0.82
N THR A 37 -25.97 -3.60 -1.89
CA THR A 37 -24.72 -4.35 -1.84
C THR A 37 -23.73 -3.42 -1.17
N PHE A 38 -23.38 -3.68 0.09
CA PHE A 38 -22.08 -3.23 0.57
C PHE A 38 -21.12 -3.86 -0.43
N GLU A 39 -20.43 -3.06 -1.23
CA GLU A 39 -19.36 -3.59 -2.08
C GLU A 39 -18.47 -4.43 -1.16
N ASP A 40 -18.32 -5.71 -1.50
CA ASP A 40 -17.51 -6.64 -0.73
C ASP A 40 -16.11 -6.04 -0.64
N THR A 41 -15.59 -5.82 0.58
CA THR A 41 -14.24 -5.29 0.79
C THR A 41 -13.22 -6.10 -0.01
N GLU A 42 -12.53 -5.43 -0.94
CA GLU A 42 -11.48 -6.03 -1.75
C GLU A 42 -10.11 -5.78 -1.13
N TYR A 43 -9.16 -6.65 -1.45
CA TYR A 43 -7.82 -6.63 -0.87
C TYR A 43 -6.80 -6.44 -1.99
N TRP A 44 -6.11 -5.30 -2.00
CA TRP A 44 -5.16 -4.90 -3.03
C TRP A 44 -3.74 -4.81 -2.50
N ALA A 45 -2.79 -5.48 -3.15
CA ALA A 45 -1.40 -5.51 -2.70
C ALA A 45 -0.42 -5.04 -3.77
N LEU A 46 0.57 -4.28 -3.31
CA LEU A 46 1.79 -3.98 -4.05
C LEU A 46 3.00 -4.54 -3.30
N ILE A 47 3.67 -5.52 -3.89
CA ILE A 47 4.94 -6.08 -3.41
C ILE A 47 6.05 -5.58 -4.35
N PHE A 48 6.99 -4.80 -3.82
CA PHE A 48 8.02 -4.14 -4.59
C PHE A 48 9.41 -4.40 -3.99
N ALA A 49 10.23 -5.21 -4.64
CA ALA A 49 11.52 -5.64 -4.09
C ALA A 49 12.67 -5.38 -5.05
N VAL A 50 13.64 -4.55 -4.68
CA VAL A 50 14.76 -4.24 -5.58
C VAL A 50 15.77 -5.39 -5.60
N GLY A 51 16.39 -5.72 -4.47
CA GLY A 51 17.23 -6.92 -4.24
C GLY A 51 18.50 -7.09 -5.08
N VAL A 52 18.54 -6.55 -6.30
CA VAL A 52 19.71 -6.48 -7.19
C VAL A 52 19.85 -5.05 -7.73
N TYR A 53 21.08 -4.60 -7.96
CA TYR A 53 21.36 -3.22 -8.36
C TYR A 53 22.26 -3.18 -9.59
N TYR A 54 21.85 -2.38 -10.57
CA TYR A 54 22.55 -2.21 -11.83
C TYR A 54 24.00 -1.78 -11.61
N ASN A 55 24.95 -2.51 -12.21
CA ASN A 55 26.40 -2.31 -12.10
C ASN A 55 26.96 -2.28 -10.65
N ASN A 56 26.19 -2.73 -9.66
CA ASN A 56 26.55 -2.64 -8.25
C ASN A 56 26.30 -3.97 -7.51
N PRO A 57 26.94 -5.08 -7.93
CA PRO A 57 26.65 -6.42 -7.36
C PRO A 57 26.94 -6.52 -5.86
N TRP A 58 27.85 -5.71 -5.32
CA TRP A 58 28.17 -5.64 -3.90
C TRP A 58 27.02 -5.10 -3.03
N GLN A 59 26.09 -4.36 -3.65
CA GLN A 59 24.90 -3.86 -2.98
C GLN A 59 23.73 -4.86 -3.03
N ASN A 60 23.83 -5.94 -3.82
CA ASN A 60 22.75 -6.91 -3.92
C ASN A 60 22.42 -7.52 -2.56
N ARG A 61 21.12 -7.75 -2.34
CA ARG A 61 20.54 -8.41 -1.17
C ARG A 61 19.50 -9.41 -1.68
N PRO A 62 19.90 -10.59 -2.18
CA PRO A 62 18.98 -11.58 -2.74
C PRO A 62 17.86 -12.00 -1.78
N SER A 63 18.12 -11.98 -0.47
CA SER A 63 17.13 -12.25 0.57
C SER A 63 15.92 -11.30 0.54
N MET A 64 16.04 -10.10 -0.04
CA MET A 64 14.89 -9.20 -0.25
C MET A 64 13.93 -9.74 -1.31
N LEU A 65 14.46 -10.44 -2.32
CA LEU A 65 13.64 -11.07 -3.36
C LEU A 65 12.97 -12.33 -2.82
N GLU A 66 13.71 -13.15 -2.06
CA GLU A 66 13.18 -14.32 -1.36
C GLU A 66 12.03 -13.93 -0.43
N ALA A 67 12.20 -12.88 0.39
CA ALA A 67 11.14 -12.40 1.28
C ALA A 67 9.90 -11.88 0.51
N ALA A 68 10.08 -11.30 -0.67
CA ALA A 68 8.96 -10.85 -1.51
C ALA A 68 8.21 -12.02 -2.16
N ASP A 69 8.93 -13.08 -2.51
CA ASP A 69 8.34 -14.33 -2.99
C ASP A 69 7.57 -15.02 -1.86
N ASP A 70 8.18 -15.20 -0.69
CA ASP A 70 7.52 -15.81 0.48
C ASP A 70 6.25 -15.04 0.89
N LEU A 71 6.31 -13.71 0.89
CA LEU A 71 5.16 -12.87 1.21
C LEU A 71 4.03 -13.04 0.17
N TYR A 72 4.36 -13.10 -1.11
CA TYR A 72 3.37 -13.34 -2.16
C TYR A 72 2.67 -14.69 -1.98
N GLU A 73 3.42 -15.76 -1.70
CA GLU A 73 2.85 -17.09 -1.45
C GLU A 73 1.90 -17.08 -0.25
N VAL A 74 2.26 -16.36 0.83
CA VAL A 74 1.39 -16.19 2.01
C VAL A 74 0.11 -15.42 1.66
N LEU A 75 0.18 -14.39 0.82
CA LEU A 75 -1.02 -13.64 0.43
C LEU A 75 -1.99 -14.53 -0.37
N ILE A 76 -1.50 -15.27 -1.37
CA ILE A 76 -2.37 -16.07 -2.24
C ILE A 76 -2.94 -17.33 -1.56
N ASP A 77 -2.34 -17.78 -0.46
CA ASP A 77 -2.88 -18.87 0.37
C ASP A 77 -4.03 -18.40 1.27
N SER A 78 -4.15 -17.07 1.49
CA SER A 78 -5.24 -16.48 2.27
C SER A 78 -6.49 -16.26 1.42
N PRO A 79 -7.71 -16.52 1.96
CA PRO A 79 -8.95 -16.42 1.21
C PRO A 79 -9.34 -14.99 0.80
N ASN A 80 -8.70 -13.97 1.38
CA ASN A 80 -9.03 -12.58 1.15
C ASN A 80 -8.37 -11.99 -0.11
N TRP A 81 -7.20 -12.51 -0.50
CA TRP A 81 -6.40 -11.91 -1.57
C TRP A 81 -6.62 -12.63 -2.89
N LYS A 82 -6.93 -11.87 -3.94
CA LYS A 82 -7.05 -12.39 -5.31
C LYS A 82 -5.75 -12.12 -6.06
N THR A 83 -5.28 -13.06 -6.87
CA THR A 83 -4.00 -12.95 -7.59
C THR A 83 -3.95 -11.77 -8.55
N ASP A 84 -5.08 -11.40 -9.16
CA ASP A 84 -5.23 -10.22 -10.03
C ASP A 84 -5.27 -8.89 -9.27
N HIS A 85 -5.41 -8.92 -7.94
CA HIS A 85 -5.32 -7.75 -7.05
C HIS A 85 -3.94 -7.59 -6.43
N ILE A 86 -2.97 -8.42 -6.82
CA ILE A 86 -1.59 -8.37 -6.31
C ILE A 86 -0.64 -8.02 -7.46
N ARG A 87 0.11 -6.92 -7.31
CA ARG A 87 1.25 -6.59 -8.19
C ARG A 87 2.54 -6.91 -7.47
N LYS A 88 3.32 -7.85 -8.00
CA LYS A 88 4.68 -8.15 -7.54
C LYS A 88 5.70 -7.69 -8.56
N ILE A 89 6.51 -6.69 -8.21
CA ILE A 89 7.60 -6.16 -9.03
C ILE A 89 8.93 -6.44 -8.33
N THR A 90 9.86 -7.09 -9.02
CA THR A 90 11.13 -7.47 -8.42
C THR A 90 12.34 -7.19 -9.30
N GLY A 91 13.52 -7.09 -8.69
CA GLY A 91 14.78 -7.11 -9.38
C GLY A 91 15.00 -5.91 -10.32
N ALA A 92 15.41 -6.21 -11.55
CA ALA A 92 15.71 -5.19 -12.55
C ALA A 92 14.48 -4.35 -12.98
N GLU A 93 13.27 -4.85 -12.76
CA GLU A 93 12.03 -4.11 -13.05
C GLU A 93 11.70 -3.06 -11.98
N ALA A 94 12.27 -3.19 -10.78
CA ALA A 94 12.02 -2.34 -9.62
C ALA A 94 12.69 -0.96 -9.76
N THR A 95 12.21 -0.19 -10.75
CA THR A 95 12.64 1.18 -11.06
C THR A 95 11.68 2.20 -10.43
N GLY A 96 12.14 3.42 -10.15
CA GLY A 96 11.27 4.46 -9.59
C GLY A 96 10.06 4.79 -10.47
N GLN A 97 10.25 4.81 -11.79
CA GLN A 97 9.13 4.96 -12.75
C GLN A 97 8.12 3.82 -12.65
N ARG A 98 8.59 2.58 -12.46
CA ARG A 98 7.70 1.43 -12.24
C ARG A 98 6.96 1.56 -10.91
N LEU A 99 7.65 1.96 -9.83
CA LEU A 99 7.00 2.18 -8.53
C LEU A 99 5.85 3.20 -8.63
N ILE A 100 6.11 4.36 -9.22
CA ILE A 100 5.08 5.40 -9.44
C ILE A 100 3.89 4.84 -10.23
N LYS A 101 4.15 4.09 -11.30
CA LYS A 101 3.09 3.47 -12.10
C LYS A 101 2.25 2.48 -11.27
N GLU A 102 2.87 1.65 -10.46
CA GLU A 102 2.13 0.68 -9.64
C GLU A 102 1.39 1.35 -8.47
N LEU A 103 1.93 2.41 -7.87
CA LEU A 103 1.21 3.23 -6.89
C LEU A 103 -0.04 3.87 -7.52
N LEU A 104 0.09 4.42 -8.73
CA LEU A 104 -1.05 4.96 -9.47
C LEU A 104 -2.09 3.88 -9.81
N TRP A 105 -1.66 2.67 -10.16
CA TRP A 105 -2.57 1.55 -10.36
C TRP A 105 -3.36 1.24 -9.09
N LEU A 106 -2.68 1.22 -7.94
CA LEU A 106 -3.30 0.92 -6.65
C LEU A 106 -4.34 1.98 -6.26
N ILE A 107 -4.00 3.27 -6.40
CA ILE A 107 -4.91 4.41 -6.16
C ILE A 107 -6.15 4.36 -7.06
N GLN A 108 -6.01 3.87 -8.30
CA GLN A 108 -7.12 3.76 -9.26
C GLN A 108 -7.98 2.51 -9.04
N SER A 109 -7.44 1.51 -8.34
CA SER A 109 -8.07 0.20 -8.21
C SER A 109 -8.81 0.05 -6.89
N ALA A 110 -8.25 0.59 -5.80
CA ALA A 110 -8.84 0.50 -4.47
C ALA A 110 -9.82 1.65 -4.19
N ASP A 111 -10.89 1.36 -3.46
CA ASP A 111 -11.82 2.36 -2.94
C ASP A 111 -11.78 2.52 -1.41
N SER A 112 -12.67 3.34 -0.86
CA SER A 112 -12.71 3.68 0.58
C SER A 112 -13.06 2.52 1.52
N ASN A 113 -13.61 1.42 1.01
CA ASN A 113 -13.99 0.24 1.78
C ASN A 113 -12.99 -0.92 1.63
N ASP A 114 -11.93 -0.73 0.84
CA ASP A 114 -10.92 -1.74 0.53
C ASP A 114 -9.76 -1.76 1.53
N MET A 115 -9.09 -2.91 1.57
CA MET A 115 -7.84 -3.10 2.30
C MET A 115 -6.66 -3.03 1.35
N VAL A 116 -5.78 -2.04 1.57
CA VAL A 116 -4.56 -1.86 0.78
C VAL A 116 -3.34 -2.27 1.59
N PHE A 117 -2.47 -3.07 0.98
CA PHE A 117 -1.19 -3.48 1.56
C PHE A 117 -0.03 -3.15 0.61
N ILE A 118 0.97 -2.44 1.12
CA ILE A 118 2.15 -2.06 0.35
C ILE A 118 3.38 -2.58 1.07
N TYR A 119 4.17 -3.40 0.37
CA TYR A 119 5.46 -3.90 0.84
C TYR A 119 6.55 -3.42 -0.11
N ILE A 120 7.47 -2.59 0.39
CA ILE A 120 8.63 -2.11 -0.36
C ILE A 120 9.89 -2.57 0.38
N THR A 121 10.80 -3.23 -0.32
CA THR A 121 12.09 -3.66 0.24
C THR A 121 13.24 -3.28 -0.68
N THR A 122 14.15 -2.47 -0.13
CA THR A 122 15.33 -1.94 -0.83
C THR A 122 16.32 -1.34 0.17
N HIS A 123 17.44 -0.81 -0.30
CA HIS A 123 18.34 0.02 0.51
C HIS A 123 17.74 1.40 0.79
N GLY A 124 17.87 1.83 2.04
CA GLY A 124 17.57 3.18 2.48
C GLY A 124 18.84 3.98 2.77
N SER A 125 18.79 5.29 2.62
CA SER A 125 19.84 6.23 3.06
C SER A 125 19.24 7.61 3.29
N PRO A 126 19.82 8.45 4.15
CA PRO A 126 19.54 9.89 4.11
C PRO A 126 20.00 10.50 2.77
N LEU A 127 19.24 11.44 2.23
CA LEU A 127 19.58 12.22 1.05
C LEU A 127 20.73 13.18 1.37
N LYS A 128 21.75 13.16 0.51
CA LYS A 128 22.94 14.01 0.67
C LYS A 128 23.30 14.65 -0.66
N ASN A 129 23.77 15.89 -0.62
CA ASN A 129 24.32 16.55 -1.80
C ASN A 129 25.72 16.04 -2.17
N ILE A 130 26.29 16.59 -3.24
CA ILE A 130 27.64 16.23 -3.74
C ILE A 130 28.76 16.45 -2.71
N ASN A 131 28.55 17.31 -1.72
CA ASN A 131 29.50 17.58 -0.64
C ASN A 131 29.25 16.69 0.59
N GLY A 132 28.28 15.78 0.53
CA GLY A 132 27.91 14.88 1.62
C GLY A 132 27.07 15.55 2.73
N MET A 133 26.58 16.77 2.52
CA MET A 133 25.70 17.44 3.49
C MET A 133 24.26 16.95 3.33
N PRO A 134 23.50 16.83 4.42
CA PRO A 134 22.08 16.46 4.38
C PRO A 134 21.29 17.44 3.51
N VAL A 135 20.29 16.91 2.80
CA VAL A 135 19.38 17.68 1.95
C VAL A 135 17.97 17.23 2.24
N ASP A 136 17.16 18.21 2.63
CA ASP A 136 15.72 18.10 2.76
C ASP A 136 15.09 18.92 1.62
N LEU A 137 14.29 18.24 0.80
CA LEU A 137 13.51 18.82 -0.28
C LEU A 137 12.14 19.24 0.27
N PRO A 138 11.54 20.34 -0.22
CA PRO A 138 10.23 20.75 0.27
C PRO A 138 9.15 19.66 0.15
N PRO A 139 8.27 19.49 1.17
CA PRO A 139 8.20 20.22 2.44
C PRO A 139 9.36 19.96 3.40
N LYS A 140 9.84 21.03 4.07
CA LYS A 140 10.88 20.89 5.09
C LYS A 140 10.32 20.42 6.41
N ASP A 141 10.24 19.12 6.60
CA ASP A 141 9.63 18.49 7.77
C ASP A 141 10.58 17.62 8.61
N GLU A 142 11.82 17.41 8.14
CA GLU A 142 12.82 16.62 8.86
C GLU A 142 13.68 17.42 9.85
N ALA A 143 13.84 16.87 11.06
CA ALA A 143 14.57 17.53 12.15
C ALA A 143 16.09 17.53 11.94
N ASP A 144 16.62 16.53 11.24
CA ASP A 144 18.05 16.43 10.90
C ASP A 144 18.38 17.09 9.53
N GLY A 145 17.35 17.53 8.80
CA GLY A 145 17.42 18.23 7.54
C GLY A 145 17.81 17.36 6.35
N ALA A 146 17.52 16.05 6.38
CA ALA A 146 17.68 15.15 5.24
C ALA A 146 16.42 14.33 4.97
N ASP A 147 15.96 14.29 3.71
CA ASP A 147 14.93 13.33 3.28
C ASP A 147 15.47 11.90 3.35
N GLU A 148 14.62 10.93 3.67
CA GLU A 148 14.93 9.52 3.54
C GLU A 148 14.71 9.05 2.11
N ILE A 149 15.74 8.42 1.53
CA ILE A 149 15.67 7.86 0.18
C ILE A 149 15.66 6.35 0.16
N LEU A 150 14.89 5.81 -0.76
CA LEU A 150 14.88 4.43 -1.18
C LEU A 150 15.61 4.31 -2.53
N ALA A 151 16.66 3.50 -2.56
CA ALA A 151 17.41 3.24 -3.79
C ALA A 151 16.59 2.33 -4.72
N MET A 152 16.37 2.71 -5.97
CA MET A 152 15.74 1.82 -6.94
C MET A 152 16.81 0.98 -7.65
N TYR A 153 16.43 0.16 -8.64
CA TYR A 153 17.37 -0.71 -9.39
C TYR A 153 18.66 -0.01 -9.85
N LYS A 154 18.58 1.28 -10.23
CA LYS A 154 19.74 2.09 -10.67
C LYS A 154 20.22 3.10 -9.61
N GLY A 155 19.71 3.06 -8.38
CA GLY A 155 19.94 4.11 -7.37
C GLY A 155 21.40 4.32 -6.97
N PHE A 156 22.24 3.28 -7.04
CA PHE A 156 23.68 3.40 -6.80
C PHE A 156 24.49 3.87 -8.02
N ASP A 157 23.92 3.82 -9.22
CA ASP A 157 24.58 4.22 -10.48
C ASP A 157 24.09 5.60 -10.99
N LYS A 158 22.87 5.98 -10.60
CA LYS A 158 22.18 7.18 -11.07
C LYS A 158 21.48 7.86 -9.90
N TRP A 159 21.89 9.10 -9.62
CA TRP A 159 21.36 9.90 -8.51
C TRP A 159 19.85 10.15 -8.58
N TYR A 160 19.26 10.15 -9.78
CA TYR A 160 17.82 10.33 -9.98
C TYR A 160 17.01 9.02 -9.86
N ALA A 161 17.66 7.87 -9.71
CA ALA A 161 17.00 6.57 -9.60
C ALA A 161 16.73 6.20 -8.13
N ILE A 162 16.25 7.18 -7.38
CA ILE A 162 15.87 7.10 -5.98
C ILE A 162 14.42 7.60 -5.84
N ILE A 163 13.77 7.22 -4.75
CA ILE A 163 12.47 7.75 -4.34
C ILE A 163 12.67 8.27 -2.93
N TRP A 164 12.31 9.51 -2.67
CA TRP A 164 12.34 10.05 -1.31
C TRP A 164 10.96 9.91 -0.64
N ASP A 165 10.96 9.95 0.67
CA ASP A 165 9.78 9.88 1.55
C ASP A 165 8.66 10.84 1.17
N ASP A 166 8.89 12.12 0.92
CA ASP A 166 7.82 13.07 0.57
C ASP A 166 7.12 12.70 -0.72
N LEU A 167 7.88 12.23 -1.72
CA LEU A 167 7.27 11.74 -2.96
C LEU A 167 6.41 10.51 -2.68
N LEU A 168 6.85 9.62 -1.79
CA LEU A 168 6.07 8.46 -1.38
C LEU A 168 4.81 8.90 -0.60
N ASN A 169 4.96 9.83 0.35
CA ASN A 169 3.88 10.41 1.15
C ASN A 169 2.81 11.03 0.25
N PHE A 170 3.21 11.76 -0.79
CA PHE A 170 2.27 12.32 -1.78
C PHE A 170 1.36 11.27 -2.44
N PHE A 171 1.81 10.04 -2.63
CA PHE A 171 0.99 8.96 -3.18
C PHE A 171 0.16 8.22 -2.12
N LEU A 172 0.52 8.32 -0.84
CA LEU A 172 -0.08 7.54 0.24
C LEU A 172 -0.98 8.35 1.18
N SER A 173 -0.98 9.68 1.07
CA SER A 173 -1.76 10.61 1.89
C SER A 173 -3.16 10.90 1.37
#